data_AF-A0A562V2I6-F1
#
_entry.id   AF-A0A562V2I6-F1
#
_cell.length_a   1.000
_cell.length_b   1.000
_cell.length_c   1.000
_cell.angle_alpha   90.00
_cell.angle_beta   90.00
_cell.angle_gamma   90.00
#
_symmetry.space_group_name_H-M   'P 1'
#
loop_
_entity.id
_entity.type
_entity.pdbx_description
1 polymer ?
#
loop_
_entity_poly.entity_id
_entity_poly.type
_entity_poly.pdbx_seq_one_letter_code
_entity_poly.pdbx_strand_id
1 'polypeptide(L)'
;MPTQETHRIHVRLDELLRRRDMTLTELADRVGMTLANLSILKNGRARAIRFSTLTALCRELECQPGELLTVDFGEPETGPDPEAPRPGASGDLPPP
;
A
#
# COMPACT_ATOMS: atom_id res chain seq x y z
N MET A 1 -15.00 7.47 -22.51
CA MET A 1 -15.53 7.23 -21.15
C MET A 1 -14.40 6.71 -20.28
N PRO A 2 -13.77 7.51 -19.39
CA PRO A 2 -12.90 6.91 -18.39
C PRO A 2 -13.77 6.48 -17.22
N THR A 3 -14.11 5.19 -17.13
CA THR A 3 -14.59 4.59 -15.87
C THR A 3 -13.36 4.40 -14.99
N GLN A 4 -12.95 5.48 -14.31
CA GLN A 4 -12.00 5.39 -13.21
C GLN A 4 -12.78 4.91 -12.00
N GLU A 5 -12.85 3.58 -11.81
CA GLU A 5 -13.30 3.02 -10.54
C GLU A 5 -12.18 3.26 -9.51
N THR A 6 -12.40 4.26 -8.67
CA THR A 6 -11.58 4.73 -7.56
C THR A 6 -11.60 3.72 -6.41
N HIS A 7 -11.05 2.52 -6.61
CA HIS A 7 -10.90 1.60 -5.49
C HIS A 7 -9.77 2.07 -4.57
N ARG A 8 -9.91 1.83 -3.27
CA ARG A 8 -8.89 2.12 -2.25
C ARG A 8 -7.85 1.01 -2.07
N ILE A 9 -7.88 -0.01 -2.95
CA ILE A 9 -6.93 -1.13 -2.93
C ILE A 9 -5.61 -0.69 -3.58
N HIS A 10 -4.52 -0.81 -2.84
CA HIS A 10 -3.16 -0.62 -3.36
C HIS A 10 -2.43 -1.95 -3.43
N VAL A 11 -1.69 -2.15 -4.53
CA VAL A 11 -0.88 -3.34 -4.76
C VAL A 11 0.59 -2.99 -4.56
N ARG A 12 1.22 -3.53 -3.51
CA ARG A 12 2.64 -3.28 -3.16
C ARG A 12 3.62 -4.11 -4.00
N LEU A 13 3.33 -4.25 -5.28
CA LEU A 13 4.11 -5.10 -6.18
C LEU A 13 5.53 -4.59 -6.36
N ASP A 14 5.69 -3.27 -6.50
CA ASP A 14 7.01 -2.62 -6.65
C ASP A 14 7.96 -2.92 -5.50
N GLU A 15 7.44 -2.92 -4.27
CA GLU A 15 8.24 -3.19 -3.09
C GLU A 15 8.65 -4.66 -3.01
N LEU A 16 7.73 -5.58 -3.29
CA LEU A 16 8.00 -7.02 -3.28
C LEU A 16 8.96 -7.45 -4.38
N LEU A 17 8.92 -6.79 -5.54
CA LEU A 17 9.88 -6.99 -6.62
C LEU A 17 11.28 -6.52 -6.21
N ARG A 18 11.40 -5.31 -5.65
CA ARG A 18 12.69 -4.78 -5.15
C ARG A 18 13.28 -5.65 -4.04
N ARG A 19 12.46 -6.12 -3.10
CA ARG A 19 12.88 -7.02 -2.02
C ARG A 19 13.51 -8.33 -2.53
N ARG A 20 13.20 -8.74 -3.76
CA ARG A 20 13.67 -9.99 -4.37
C ARG A 20 14.62 -9.81 -5.55
N ASP A 21 15.01 -8.57 -5.84
CA ASP A 21 15.80 -8.23 -7.04
C ASP A 21 15.19 -8.83 -8.33
N MET A 22 13.86 -8.79 -8.43
CA MET A 22 13.10 -9.40 -9.52
C MET A 22 12.46 -8.33 -10.41
N THR A 23 12.44 -8.57 -11.71
CA THR A 23 11.78 -7.67 -12.68
C THR A 23 10.30 -8.02 -12.87
N LEU A 24 9.50 -7.05 -13.30
CA LEU A 24 8.09 -7.28 -13.64
C LEU A 24 7.94 -8.28 -14.79
N THR A 25 8.86 -8.26 -15.76
CA THR A 25 8.89 -9.20 -16.90
C THR A 25 9.13 -10.62 -16.41
N GLU A 26 10.11 -10.82 -15.54
CA GLU A 26 10.42 -12.13 -14.98
C GLU A 26 9.25 -12.69 -14.16
N LEU A 27 8.59 -11.85 -13.37
CA LEU A 27 7.37 -12.25 -12.66
C LEU A 27 6.25 -12.65 -13.62
N ALA A 28 6.11 -11.95 -14.75
CA ALA A 28 5.11 -12.26 -15.78
C ALA A 28 5.29 -13.68 -16.31
N ASP A 29 6.53 -14.06 -16.62
CA ASP A 29 6.89 -15.38 -17.12
C ASP A 29 6.65 -16.47 -16.06
N ARG A 30 7.05 -16.22 -14.81
CA ARG A 30 6.88 -17.16 -13.68
C ARG A 30 5.41 -17.42 -13.32
N VAL A 31 4.59 -16.38 -13.31
CA VAL A 31 3.15 -16.46 -12.96
C VAL A 31 2.30 -16.92 -14.15
N GLY A 32 2.83 -16.85 -15.38
CA GLY A 32 2.10 -17.15 -16.61
C GLY A 32 1.10 -16.06 -16.99
N MET A 33 1.46 -14.79 -16.74
CA MET A 33 0.63 -13.62 -17.06
C MET A 33 1.32 -12.72 -18.07
N THR A 34 0.53 -11.92 -18.79
CA THR A 34 1.10 -10.89 -19.65
C THR A 34 1.62 -9.72 -18.82
N LEU A 35 2.69 -9.09 -19.30
CA LEU A 35 3.21 -7.82 -18.77
C LEU A 35 2.13 -6.73 -18.66
N ALA A 36 1.19 -6.70 -19.60
CA ALA A 36 0.06 -5.78 -19.58
C ALA A 36 -0.85 -6.01 -18.36
N ASN A 37 -1.19 -7.26 -18.06
CA ASN A 37 -2.05 -7.58 -16.91
C ASN A 37 -1.36 -7.23 -15.58
N LEU A 38 -0.06 -7.56 -15.45
CA LEU A 38 0.71 -7.18 -14.26
C LEU A 38 0.86 -5.67 -14.12
N SER A 39 1.05 -4.94 -15.22
CA SER A 39 1.10 -3.48 -15.22
C SER A 39 -0.22 -2.85 -14.77
N ILE A 40 -1.36 -3.42 -15.15
CA ILE A 40 -2.68 -2.96 -14.70
C ILE A 40 -2.82 -3.15 -13.18
N LEU A 41 -2.41 -4.32 -12.65
CA LEU A 41 -2.37 -4.61 -11.21
C LEU A 41 -1.46 -3.65 -10.46
N LYS A 42 -0.21 -3.51 -10.91
CA LYS A 42 0.82 -2.65 -10.34
C LYS A 42 0.36 -1.21 -10.18
N ASN A 43 -0.27 -0.67 -11.23
CA ASN A 43 -0.69 0.72 -11.28
C ASN A 43 -2.06 0.97 -10.63
N GLY A 44 -2.64 0.00 -9.92
CA GLY A 44 -3.94 0.16 -9.27
C GLY A 44 -5.08 0.41 -10.25
N ARG A 45 -4.99 -0.10 -11.48
CA ARG A 45 -6.03 0.01 -12.51
C ARG A 45 -6.88 -1.26 -12.62
N ALA A 46 -6.61 -2.26 -11.77
CA ALA A 46 -7.28 -3.54 -11.79
C ALA A 46 -8.60 -3.50 -11.01
N ARG A 47 -9.71 -3.80 -11.66
CA ARG A 47 -11.03 -3.85 -11.00
C ARG A 47 -11.24 -5.08 -10.13
N ALA A 48 -10.57 -6.18 -10.47
CA ALA A 48 -10.69 -7.45 -9.78
C ALA A 48 -9.40 -8.26 -9.93
N ILE A 49 -9.14 -9.13 -8.96
CA ILE A 49 -8.08 -10.15 -9.02
C ILE A 49 -8.70 -11.50 -8.68
N ARG A 50 -8.37 -12.54 -9.46
CA ARG A 50 -8.78 -13.92 -9.13
C ARG A 50 -7.90 -14.45 -8.00
N PHE A 51 -8.45 -15.25 -7.09
CA PHE A 51 -7.64 -15.88 -6.05
C PHE A 51 -6.55 -16.81 -6.59
N SER A 52 -6.78 -17.46 -7.73
CA SER A 52 -5.73 -18.24 -8.40
C SER A 52 -4.53 -17.37 -8.80
N THR A 53 -4.80 -16.18 -9.35
CA THR A 53 -3.77 -15.19 -9.66
C THR A 53 -3.08 -14.66 -8.40
N LEU A 54 -3.86 -14.32 -7.37
CA LEU A 54 -3.32 -13.85 -6.10
C LEU A 54 -2.39 -14.91 -5.46
N THR A 55 -2.80 -16.18 -5.50
CA THR A 55 -2.02 -17.31 -4.98
C THR A 55 -0.73 -17.50 -5.76
N ALA A 56 -0.79 -17.44 -7.10
CA ALA A 56 0.40 -17.58 -7.93
C ALA A 56 1.40 -16.42 -7.69
N LEU A 57 0.90 -15.19 -7.58
CA LEU A 57 1.74 -14.04 -7.19
C LEU A 57 2.37 -14.23 -5.82
N CYS A 58 1.59 -14.63 -4.81
CA CYS A 58 2.09 -14.89 -3.45
C CYS A 58 3.13 -16.01 -3.41
N ARG A 59 2.99 -17.03 -4.27
CA ARG A 59 3.96 -18.14 -4.38
C ARG A 59 5.29 -17.67 -4.98
N GLU A 60 5.25 -17.01 -6.14
CA GLU A 60 6.47 -16.56 -6.83
C GLU A 60 7.15 -15.40 -6.09
N LEU A 61 6.36 -14.59 -5.39
CA LEU A 61 6.84 -13.52 -4.53
C LEU A 61 6.89 -13.95 -3.07
N GLU A 62 6.93 -15.24 -2.74
CA GLU A 62 7.07 -15.78 -1.37
C GLU A 62 6.50 -14.88 -0.26
N CYS A 63 5.25 -14.43 -0.40
CA CYS A 63 4.63 -13.43 0.48
C CYS A 63 3.19 -13.80 0.80
N GLN A 64 2.64 -13.17 1.82
CA GLN A 64 1.22 -13.29 2.12
C GLN A 64 0.38 -12.26 1.35
N PRO A 65 -0.92 -12.50 1.14
CA PRO A 65 -1.81 -11.54 0.51
C PRO A 65 -1.82 -10.16 1.18
N GLY A 66 -1.68 -10.09 2.50
CA GLY A 66 -1.62 -8.83 3.26
C GLY A 66 -0.31 -8.04 3.07
N GLU A 67 0.76 -8.69 2.58
CA GLU A 67 1.97 -7.97 2.17
C GLU A 67 1.78 -7.35 0.77
N LEU A 68 1.04 -8.03 -0.11
CA LEU A 68 0.82 -7.63 -1.49
C LEU A 68 -0.31 -6.61 -1.66
N LEU A 69 -1.40 -6.75 -0.90
CA LEU A 69 -2.59 -5.92 -0.99
C LEU A 69 -2.80 -5.15 0.31
N THR A 70 -3.03 -3.85 0.19
CA THR A 70 -3.46 -3.00 1.30
C THR A 70 -4.67 -2.17 0.90
N VAL A 71 -5.41 -1.67 1.90
CA VAL A 71 -6.56 -0.79 1.69
C VAL A 71 -6.30 0.52 2.42
N ASP A 72 -6.38 1.63 1.70
CA ASP A 72 -6.25 2.96 2.29
C ASP A 72 -7.63 3.53 2.61
N PHE A 73 -8.02 3.43 3.88
CA PHE A 73 -9.28 4.01 4.35
C PHE A 73 -9.19 5.53 4.59
N GLY A 74 -8.00 6.12 4.52
CA GLY A 74 -7.70 7.45 5.07
C GLY A 74 -7.89 7.47 6.58
N GLU A 75 -6.94 8.01 7.34
CA GLU A 75 -7.34 8.62 8.60
C GLU A 75 -8.10 9.91 8.24
N PRO A 76 -9.21 10.27 8.91
CA PRO A 76 -9.60 11.67 8.88
C PRO A 76 -8.37 12.46 9.31
N GLU A 77 -7.93 13.39 8.47
CA GLU A 77 -6.84 14.33 8.73
C GLU A 77 -7.01 14.86 10.17
N THR A 78 -6.42 14.19 11.16
CA THR A 78 -6.32 14.73 12.50
C THR A 78 -5.12 15.64 12.37
N GLY A 79 -5.39 16.83 11.81
CA GLY A 79 -4.46 17.93 11.88
C GLY A 79 -3.99 18.07 13.33
N PRO A 80 -2.75 18.49 13.56
CA PRO A 80 -2.25 18.65 14.92
C PRO A 80 -3.23 19.53 15.69
N ASP A 81 -3.76 19.01 16.81
CA ASP A 81 -4.71 19.71 17.67
C ASP A 81 -4.15 21.12 17.96
N PRO A 82 -4.78 22.21 17.48
CA PRO A 82 -4.30 23.57 17.72
C PRO A 82 -4.43 23.97 19.19
N GLU A 83 -5.09 23.13 20.01
CA GLU A 83 -5.43 23.37 21.40
C GLU A 83 -4.80 22.34 22.35
N ALA A 84 -3.61 21.83 22.02
CA ALA A 84 -2.79 21.16 23.04
C ALA A 84 -2.38 22.19 24.11
N PRO A 85 -2.81 22.04 25.39
CA PRO A 85 -2.40 22.94 26.45
C PRO A 85 -0.88 22.82 26.61
N ARG A 86 -0.17 23.96 26.51
CA ARG A 86 1.24 24.00 26.89
C ARG A 86 1.33 23.57 28.36
N PRO A 87 2.07 22.51 28.72
CA PRO A 87 2.27 22.19 30.12
C PRO A 87 2.85 23.44 30.80
N GLY A 88 2.14 23.89 31.83
CA GLY A 88 2.35 25.19 32.46
C GLY A 88 3.79 25.39 32.89
N ALA A 89 4.31 26.59 32.63
CA ALA A 89 5.37 27.14 33.44
C ALA A 89 4.80 27.26 34.87
N SER A 90 5.04 26.21 35.68
CA SER A 90 4.78 26.25 37.11
C SER A 90 5.49 27.46 37.70
N GLY A 91 4.76 28.14 38.57
CA GLY A 91 5.16 29.41 39.13
C GLY A 91 6.47 29.31 39.91
N ASP A 92 7.28 30.34 39.71
CA ASP A 92 8.25 30.75 40.69
C ASP A 92 7.73 32.08 41.25
N LEU A 93 7.04 32.01 42.39
CA LEU A 93 6.85 33.16 43.26
C LEU A 93 7.73 32.90 44.50
N PRO A 94 8.52 33.89 44.95
CA PRO A 94 9.77 33.67 45.67
C PRO A 94 9.55 33.53 47.18
N PRO A 95 10.58 33.06 47.91
CA PRO A 95 10.86 33.67 49.22
C PRO A 95 12.35 33.69 49.63
N PRO A 96 12.74 34.43 50.70
CA PRO A 96 12.02 35.51 51.40
C PRO A 96 12.47 36.93 51.00
#